data_AF-A0A1Z5JRF2-F1
#
_entry.id   AF-A0A1Z5JRF2-F1
#
_cell.length_a   1.000
_cell.length_b   1.000
_cell.length_c   1.000
_cell.angle_alpha   90.00
_cell.angle_beta   90.00
_cell.angle_gamma   90.00
#
_symmetry.space_group_name_H-M   'P 1'
#
loop_
_entity.id
_entity.type
_entity.pdbx_description
1 polymer ?
#
loop_
_entity_poly.entity_id
_entity_poly.type
_entity_poly.pdbx_seq_one_letter_code
_entity_poly.pdbx_strand_id
1 'polypeptide(L)'
;MPRYTDEWLTDRVLFDYVSGGSCACCGFVHFLPNGTADLITALTDLETDQANAEIKALDDSPWPPDLRDQVWSDRVRLRQKLKADMSSYKEFWDTHEEEFVQWCHDQGASFWRRHFQLARNEIMDEVRQKYNIHSAFGVVLCAVVEQVAFFDMTGYPDDGRGSDEIDFEKSLAFMRQGGFTIQNIVSDGIISKEVLQIWLNRMKSLGGPKLLQRFSKTSKESQDDNHDQGEVDEGGKVLGKASAGFASDRRVIRLIIVRFWADSLQKKFLHAQLPQEDKSFE
;
A
#
# COMPACT_ATOMS: atom_id res chain seq x y z
N MET A 1 23.19 13.69 -0.54
CA MET A 1 22.27 12.55 -0.38
C MET A 1 21.24 12.61 -1.51
N PRO A 2 21.09 11.56 -2.33
CA PRO A 2 20.06 11.55 -3.38
C PRO A 2 18.67 11.68 -2.74
N ARG A 3 17.76 12.45 -3.36
CA ARG A 3 16.41 12.64 -2.81
C ARG A 3 15.61 11.35 -2.97
N TYR A 4 14.70 11.11 -2.03
CA TYR A 4 13.76 9.99 -2.06
C TYR A 4 14.37 8.60 -1.87
N THR A 5 15.67 8.49 -1.54
CA THR A 5 16.24 7.20 -1.13
C THR A 5 15.83 6.83 0.30
N ASP A 6 16.02 5.57 0.66
CA ASP A 6 15.74 5.05 2.00
C ASP A 6 16.61 5.74 3.06
N GLU A 7 17.84 6.13 2.72
CA GLU A 7 18.66 6.95 3.62
C GLU A 7 18.05 8.36 3.77
N TRP A 8 17.61 9.00 2.67
CA TRP A 8 16.94 10.30 2.74
C TRP A 8 15.68 10.27 3.61
N LEU A 9 14.91 9.18 3.50
CA LEU A 9 13.72 8.97 4.30
C LEU A 9 14.11 8.83 5.79
N THR A 10 15.13 8.02 6.08
CA THR A 10 15.65 7.82 7.44
C THR A 10 16.04 9.14 8.10
N ASP A 11 16.83 9.96 7.40
CA ASP A 11 17.29 11.26 7.89
C ASP A 11 16.13 12.24 8.08
N ARG A 12 15.18 12.26 7.13
CA ARG A 12 13.99 13.12 7.20
C ARG A 12 13.12 12.77 8.39
N VAL A 13 12.81 11.49 8.58
CA VAL A 13 11.96 11.04 9.70
C VAL A 13 12.62 11.39 11.04
N LEU A 14 13.93 11.19 11.16
CA LEU A 14 14.66 11.56 12.36
C LEU A 14 14.64 13.08 12.59
N PHE A 15 14.82 13.88 11.54
CA PHE A 15 14.74 15.34 11.61
C PHE A 15 13.35 15.81 12.06
N ASP A 16 12.29 15.29 11.44
CA ASP A 16 10.90 15.65 11.76
C ASP A 16 10.52 15.22 13.19
N TYR A 17 11.00 14.05 13.64
CA TYR A 17 10.83 13.56 15.01
C TYR A 17 11.50 14.46 16.04
N VAL A 18 12.79 14.78 15.85
CA VAL A 18 13.55 15.62 16.79
C VAL A 18 13.05 17.08 16.80
N SER A 19 12.57 17.57 15.66
CA SER A 19 12.05 18.93 15.52
C SER A 19 10.65 19.12 16.13
N GLY A 20 10.08 18.10 16.76
CA GLY A 20 8.76 18.16 17.40
C GLY A 20 7.58 18.12 16.43
N GLY A 21 7.79 17.59 15.22
CA GLY A 21 6.76 17.45 14.18
C GLY A 21 5.66 16.42 14.49
N SER A 22 5.85 15.58 15.51
CA SER A 22 4.82 14.66 16.01
C SER A 22 4.42 15.03 17.45
N CYS A 23 3.16 15.38 17.68
CA CYS A 23 2.59 15.48 19.02
C CYS A 23 2.64 14.10 19.68
N ALA A 24 3.56 13.92 20.62
CA ALA A 24 3.73 12.73 21.45
C ALA A 24 2.61 12.54 22.50
N CYS A 25 1.45 13.16 22.30
CA CYS A 25 0.44 13.36 23.32
C CYS A 25 -0.56 12.20 23.44
N CYS A 26 -0.57 11.26 22.47
CA CYS A 26 -1.59 10.21 22.38
C CYS A 26 -0.96 8.85 22.08
N GLY A 27 -0.63 8.06 23.13
CA GLY A 27 -0.41 6.62 22.98
C GLY A 27 0.80 6.05 23.69
N PHE A 28 0.90 6.19 25.02
CA PHE A 28 1.64 5.19 25.80
C PHE A 28 0.85 3.89 25.75
N VAL A 29 1.33 2.91 24.99
CA VAL A 29 0.83 1.53 25.04
C VAL A 29 1.87 0.73 25.81
N HIS A 30 1.49 0.16 26.95
CA HIS A 30 2.33 -0.73 27.74
C HIS A 30 2.84 -1.88 26.86
N PHE A 31 4.17 -2.06 26.82
CA PHE A 31 4.81 -3.16 26.10
C PHE A 31 4.68 -4.48 26.86
N LEU A 32 4.50 -5.57 26.10
CA LEU A 32 4.65 -6.96 26.55
C LEU A 32 6.12 -7.22 26.96
N PRO A 33 6.39 -8.18 27.87
CA PRO A 33 7.76 -8.56 28.19
C PRO A 33 8.41 -9.13 26.91
N ASN A 34 9.50 -8.51 26.45
CA ASN A 34 10.23 -8.67 25.17
C ASN A 34 9.88 -7.72 24.00
N GLY A 35 8.97 -6.74 24.20
CA GLY A 35 8.83 -5.60 23.29
C GLY A 35 8.29 -5.92 21.88
N THR A 36 8.74 -5.16 20.88
CA THR A 36 8.28 -5.21 19.48
C THR A 36 8.53 -6.57 18.80
N ALA A 37 9.58 -7.30 19.19
CA ALA A 37 9.92 -8.59 18.61
C ALA A 37 8.82 -9.64 18.85
N ASP A 38 8.31 -9.75 20.08
CA ASP A 38 7.21 -10.66 20.40
C ASP A 38 5.90 -10.23 19.75
N LEU A 39 5.68 -8.92 19.54
CA LEU A 39 4.56 -8.41 18.75
C LEU A 39 4.67 -8.84 17.27
N ILE A 40 5.86 -8.75 16.68
CA ILE A 40 6.13 -9.19 15.31
C ILE A 40 5.98 -10.72 15.20
N THR A 41 6.48 -11.48 16.17
CA THR A 41 6.34 -12.95 16.21
C THR A 41 4.91 -13.40 16.43
N ALA A 42 4.15 -12.74 17.31
CA ALA A 42 2.72 -13.00 17.48
C ALA A 42 1.89 -12.65 16.24
N LEU A 43 2.50 -11.90 15.32
CA LEU A 43 1.88 -11.38 14.10
C LEU A 43 2.65 -11.79 12.85
N THR A 44 3.39 -12.90 12.90
CA THR A 44 4.04 -13.54 11.75
C THR A 44 3.06 -13.87 10.62
N ASP A 45 1.77 -13.92 10.94
CA ASP A 45 0.65 -14.01 9.98
C ASP A 45 0.31 -12.69 9.26
N LEU A 46 0.97 -11.58 9.57
CA LEU A 46 0.92 -10.30 8.85
C LEU A 46 1.98 -10.22 7.74
N GLU A 47 2.08 -11.27 6.92
CA GLU A 47 2.38 -11.18 5.49
C GLU A 47 3.53 -10.27 5.03
N THR A 48 4.53 -10.09 5.87
CA THR A 48 5.82 -9.58 5.45
C THR A 48 6.53 -10.76 4.80
N ASP A 49 6.63 -10.73 3.48
CA ASP A 49 7.57 -11.56 2.72
C ASP A 49 9.03 -11.42 3.20
N GLN A 50 9.28 -10.41 4.04
CA GLN A 50 10.56 -10.08 4.63
C GLN A 50 10.57 -10.10 6.17
N ALA A 51 9.70 -10.84 6.87
CA ALA A 51 9.63 -10.80 8.35
C ALA A 51 10.99 -10.84 9.05
N ASN A 52 11.88 -11.75 8.61
CA ASN A 52 13.22 -11.89 9.18
C ASN A 52 14.18 -10.76 8.79
N ALA A 53 14.04 -10.19 7.58
CA ALA A 53 14.82 -9.03 7.15
C ALA A 53 14.31 -7.74 7.82
N GLU A 54 13.00 -7.66 8.09
CA GLU A 54 12.31 -6.63 8.86
C GLU A 54 12.78 -6.66 10.32
N ILE A 55 12.89 -7.85 10.93
CA ILE A 55 13.49 -8.04 12.27
C ILE A 55 14.98 -7.69 12.26
N LYS A 56 15.75 -8.11 11.26
CA LYS A 56 17.17 -7.73 11.17
C LYS A 56 17.37 -6.22 10.99
N ALA A 57 16.48 -5.56 10.25
CA ALA A 57 16.48 -4.12 10.06
C ALA A 57 16.11 -3.35 11.35
N LEU A 58 15.44 -3.97 12.33
CA LEU A 58 15.24 -3.39 13.66
C LEU A 58 16.56 -3.21 14.41
N ASP A 59 17.43 -4.23 14.34
CA ASP A 59 18.72 -4.24 15.03
C ASP A 59 19.69 -3.24 14.40
N ASP A 60 19.62 -3.09 13.07
CA ASP A 60 20.46 -2.16 12.30
C ASP A 60 19.85 -0.74 12.16
N SER A 61 18.69 -0.48 12.78
CA SER A 61 17.98 0.80 12.63
C SER A 61 18.76 1.96 13.27
N PRO A 62 18.98 3.08 12.56
CA PRO A 62 19.68 4.25 13.10
C PRO A 62 18.76 5.13 13.97
N TRP A 63 17.48 4.79 14.11
CA TRP A 63 16.53 5.53 14.93
C TRP A 63 16.62 5.13 16.41
N PRO A 64 16.34 6.08 17.34
CA PRO A 64 16.22 5.74 18.75
C PRO A 64 15.21 4.61 19.01
N PRO A 65 15.43 3.73 20.01
CA PRO A 65 14.57 2.59 20.29
C PRO A 65 13.08 2.94 20.41
N ASP A 66 12.74 4.03 21.11
CA ASP A 66 11.34 4.44 21.29
C ASP A 66 10.64 4.80 19.96
N LEU A 67 11.35 5.54 19.08
CA LEU A 67 10.86 5.89 17.75
C LEU A 67 10.66 4.63 16.91
N ARG A 68 11.66 3.76 16.91
CA ARG A 68 11.63 2.50 16.19
C ARG A 68 10.47 1.63 16.64
N ASP A 69 10.34 1.37 17.94
CA ASP A 69 9.33 0.47 18.49
C ASP A 69 7.90 1.01 18.26
N GLN A 70 7.71 2.32 18.36
CA GLN A 70 6.44 2.96 17.99
C GLN A 70 6.12 2.79 16.50
N VAL A 71 7.08 3.08 15.62
CA VAL A 71 6.92 2.91 14.15
C VAL A 71 6.50 1.48 13.82
N TRP A 72 7.16 0.50 14.42
CA TRP A 72 6.89 -0.90 14.18
C TRP A 72 5.52 -1.35 14.69
N SER A 73 5.15 -0.96 15.91
CA SER A 73 3.83 -1.25 16.47
C SER A 73 2.70 -0.70 15.59
N ASP A 74 2.85 0.52 15.10
CA ASP A 74 1.85 1.14 14.23
C ASP A 74 1.84 0.59 12.80
N ARG A 75 3.01 0.20 12.26
CA ARG A 75 3.11 -0.52 10.98
C ARG A 75 2.30 -1.81 11.02
N VAL A 76 2.50 -2.59 12.08
CA VAL A 76 1.80 -3.84 12.35
C VAL A 76 0.29 -3.60 12.49
N ARG A 77 -0.12 -2.62 13.30
CA ARG A 77 -1.52 -2.24 13.50
C ARG A 77 -2.20 -1.83 12.18
N LEU A 78 -1.52 -1.05 11.34
CA LEU A 78 -2.02 -0.65 10.03
C LEU A 78 -2.29 -1.88 9.16
N ARG A 79 -1.33 -2.80 9.06
CA ARG A 79 -1.47 -4.04 8.28
C ARG A 79 -2.64 -4.91 8.78
N GLN A 80 -2.83 -5.02 10.10
CA GLN A 80 -3.99 -5.74 10.67
C GLN A 80 -5.32 -5.13 10.23
N LYS A 81 -5.46 -3.80 10.33
CA LYS A 81 -6.68 -3.10 9.91
C LYS A 81 -6.93 -3.27 8.42
N LEU A 82 -5.89 -3.11 7.60
CA LEU A 82 -6.00 -3.33 6.16
C LEU A 82 -6.43 -4.77 5.85
N LYS A 83 -5.89 -5.77 6.55
CA LYS A 83 -6.26 -7.18 6.37
C LYS A 83 -7.71 -7.47 6.75
N ALA A 84 -8.23 -6.83 7.80
CA ALA A 84 -9.63 -6.98 8.22
C ALA A 84 -10.63 -6.57 7.11
N ASP A 85 -10.30 -5.56 6.31
CA ASP A 85 -11.16 -5.08 5.22
C ASP A 85 -11.11 -5.98 3.96
N MET A 86 -10.22 -6.98 3.89
CA MET A 86 -10.08 -7.79 2.67
C MET A 86 -11.34 -8.60 2.33
N SER A 87 -12.07 -9.07 3.34
CA SER A 87 -13.27 -9.87 3.13
C SER A 87 -14.38 -9.08 2.44
N SER A 88 -14.52 -7.77 2.71
CA SER A 88 -15.53 -6.97 2.03
C SER A 88 -15.21 -6.75 0.56
N TYR A 89 -13.93 -6.58 0.20
CA TYR A 89 -13.54 -6.55 -1.21
C TYR A 89 -13.80 -7.90 -1.89
N LYS A 90 -13.50 -9.00 -1.22
CA LYS A 90 -13.79 -10.34 -1.72
C LYS A 90 -15.29 -10.55 -1.97
N GLU A 91 -16.13 -10.24 -0.99
CA GLU A 91 -17.58 -10.35 -1.09
C GLU A 91 -18.15 -9.48 -2.22
N PHE A 92 -17.65 -8.26 -2.37
CA PHE A 92 -18.06 -7.39 -3.47
C PHE A 92 -17.77 -8.02 -4.83
N TRP A 93 -16.55 -8.53 -5.05
CA TRP A 93 -16.18 -9.15 -6.33
C TRP A 93 -16.91 -10.47 -6.56
N ASP A 94 -17.04 -11.32 -5.54
CA ASP A 94 -17.78 -12.58 -5.65
C ASP A 94 -19.27 -12.33 -6.01
N THR A 95 -19.83 -11.17 -5.65
CA THR A 95 -21.24 -10.81 -5.90
C THR A 95 -21.45 -10.04 -7.20
N HIS A 96 -20.57 -9.08 -7.52
CA HIS A 96 -20.82 -8.05 -8.53
C HIS A 96 -19.80 -8.02 -9.67
N GLU A 97 -18.88 -8.99 -9.77
CA GLU A 97 -17.77 -8.94 -10.75
C GLU A 97 -18.22 -8.58 -12.17
N GLU A 98 -19.14 -9.35 -12.76
CA GLU A 98 -19.55 -9.17 -14.15
C GLU A 98 -20.22 -7.80 -14.37
N GLU A 99 -21.16 -7.45 -13.50
CA GLU A 99 -21.94 -6.21 -13.55
C GLU A 99 -21.05 -4.98 -13.33
N PHE A 100 -20.12 -5.06 -12.39
CA PHE A 100 -19.19 -3.98 -12.06
C PHE A 100 -18.19 -3.74 -13.19
N VAL A 101 -17.62 -4.81 -13.76
CA VAL A 101 -16.70 -4.71 -14.90
C VAL A 101 -17.41 -4.10 -16.10
N GLN A 102 -18.61 -4.56 -16.42
CA GLN A 102 -19.41 -3.99 -17.50
C GLN A 102 -19.72 -2.50 -17.23
N TRP A 103 -20.18 -2.17 -16.01
CA TRP A 103 -20.44 -0.79 -15.61
C TRP A 103 -19.21 0.11 -15.74
N CYS A 104 -18.02 -0.38 -15.41
CA CYS A 104 -16.76 0.32 -15.60
C CYS A 104 -16.47 0.59 -17.09
N HIS A 105 -16.70 -0.39 -17.96
CA HIS A 105 -16.52 -0.22 -19.41
C HIS A 105 -17.51 0.74 -20.04
N ASP A 106 -18.70 0.88 -19.46
CA ASP A 106 -19.74 1.81 -19.94
C ASP A 106 -19.48 3.27 -19.53
N GLN A 107 -18.54 3.52 -18.61
CA GLN A 107 -18.18 4.88 -18.20
C GLN A 107 -17.39 5.60 -19.31
N GLY A 108 -17.57 6.93 -19.40
CA GLY A 108 -16.84 7.77 -20.34
C GLY A 108 -15.47 8.25 -19.84
N ALA A 109 -14.63 8.75 -20.73
CA ALA A 109 -13.28 9.21 -20.38
C ALA A 109 -13.24 10.31 -19.30
N SER A 110 -14.23 11.21 -19.30
CA SER A 110 -14.35 12.25 -18.27
C SER A 110 -14.60 11.68 -16.87
N PHE A 111 -15.32 10.56 -16.78
CA PHE A 111 -15.53 9.85 -15.52
C PHE A 111 -14.18 9.38 -14.96
N TRP A 112 -13.39 8.65 -15.74
CA TRP A 112 -12.13 8.09 -15.27
C TRP A 112 -11.09 9.13 -14.90
N ARG A 113 -10.95 10.21 -15.69
CA ARG A 113 -10.04 11.32 -15.34
C ARG A 113 -10.37 11.94 -13.99
N ARG A 114 -11.65 12.01 -13.62
CA ARG A 114 -12.09 12.60 -12.36
C ARG A 114 -11.90 11.66 -11.17
N HIS A 115 -12.11 10.36 -11.37
CA HIS A 115 -12.10 9.39 -10.28
C HIS A 115 -10.71 8.82 -9.97
N PHE A 116 -9.77 8.90 -10.93
CA PHE A 116 -8.34 8.62 -10.68
C PHE A 116 -7.54 9.88 -10.40
N GLN A 117 -8.05 10.76 -9.54
CA GLN A 117 -7.30 11.86 -8.96
C GLN A 117 -7.36 11.73 -7.45
N LEU A 118 -6.18 11.62 -6.83
CA LEU A 118 -6.04 11.53 -5.38
C LEU A 118 -4.93 12.46 -4.93
N ALA A 119 -5.27 13.53 -4.24
CA ALA A 119 -4.28 14.46 -3.74
C ALA A 119 -3.39 13.77 -2.69
N ARG A 120 -2.13 14.21 -2.63
CA ARG A 120 -1.13 13.59 -1.73
C ARG A 120 -1.55 13.62 -0.27
N ASN A 121 -2.18 14.72 0.17
CA ASN A 121 -2.64 14.88 1.54
C ASN A 121 -3.82 13.96 1.88
N GLU A 122 -4.68 13.64 0.91
CA GLU A 122 -5.83 12.77 1.13
C GLU A 122 -5.40 11.36 1.54
N ILE A 123 -4.25 10.86 1.05
CA ILE A 123 -3.69 9.57 1.51
C ILE A 123 -3.41 9.61 3.01
N MET A 124 -2.81 10.69 3.51
CA MET A 124 -2.49 10.81 4.93
C MET A 124 -3.73 11.08 5.76
N ASP A 125 -4.74 11.74 5.19
CA ASP A 125 -6.03 11.94 5.86
C ASP A 125 -6.79 10.61 6.00
N GLU A 126 -6.77 9.75 4.97
CA GLU A 126 -7.25 8.37 5.06
C GLU A 126 -6.51 7.56 6.13
N VAL A 127 -5.17 7.64 6.14
CA VAL A 127 -4.34 6.94 7.14
C VAL A 127 -4.71 7.34 8.57
N ARG A 128 -4.98 8.62 8.80
CA ARG A 128 -5.38 9.15 10.10
C ARG A 128 -6.83 8.79 10.44
N GLN A 129 -7.77 9.06 9.54
CA GLN A 129 -9.20 8.93 9.82
C GLN A 129 -9.66 7.47 9.86
N LYS A 130 -9.23 6.66 8.89
CA LYS A 130 -9.65 5.25 8.77
C LYS A 130 -8.82 4.33 9.66
N TYR A 131 -7.51 4.57 9.76
CA TYR A 131 -6.60 3.67 10.47
C TYR A 131 -6.06 4.20 11.80
N ASN A 132 -6.40 5.43 12.21
CA ASN A 132 -5.98 6.04 13.48
C ASN A 132 -4.46 6.03 13.70
N ILE A 133 -3.69 6.30 12.65
CA ILE A 133 -2.23 6.41 12.70
C ILE A 133 -1.85 7.90 12.77
N HIS A 134 -1.51 8.38 13.96
CA HIS A 134 -1.12 9.78 14.24
C HIS A 134 0.30 9.94 14.80
N SER A 135 0.98 8.83 15.00
CA SER A 135 2.27 8.72 15.68
C SER A 135 3.45 9.02 14.76
N ALA A 136 4.66 8.72 15.22
CA ALA A 136 5.89 8.74 14.42
C ALA A 136 5.79 7.93 13.11
N PHE A 137 4.96 6.87 13.06
CA PHE A 137 4.76 6.14 11.81
C PHE A 137 4.04 6.99 10.75
N GLY A 138 3.18 7.93 11.15
CA GLY A 138 2.58 8.90 10.24
C GLY A 138 3.64 9.76 9.53
N VAL A 139 4.74 10.10 10.20
CA VAL A 139 5.87 10.83 9.60
C VAL A 139 6.60 9.96 8.58
N VAL A 140 6.84 8.69 8.91
CA VAL A 140 7.39 7.70 7.97
C VAL A 140 6.52 7.62 6.72
N LEU A 141 5.21 7.41 6.89
CA LEU A 141 4.28 7.28 5.77
C LEU A 141 4.21 8.56 4.92
N CYS A 142 4.28 9.75 5.52
CA CYS A 142 4.39 11.00 4.75
C CYS A 142 5.62 10.99 3.82
N ALA A 143 6.77 10.55 4.31
CA ALA A 143 8.00 10.47 3.52
C ALA A 143 7.92 9.35 2.47
N VAL A 144 7.33 8.19 2.80
CA VAL A 144 7.08 7.09 1.87
C VAL A 144 6.13 7.52 0.74
N VAL A 145 5.08 8.28 1.04
CA VAL A 145 4.17 8.84 0.03
C VAL A 145 4.93 9.71 -0.97
N GLU A 146 5.92 10.47 -0.52
CA GLU A 146 6.80 11.22 -1.42
C GLU A 146 7.72 10.32 -2.23
N GLN A 147 8.25 9.23 -1.65
CA GLN A 147 8.99 8.23 -2.43
C GLN A 147 8.11 7.63 -3.53
N VAL A 148 6.86 7.25 -3.23
CA VAL A 148 5.93 6.70 -4.23
C VAL A 148 5.56 7.73 -5.29
N ALA A 149 5.38 9.00 -4.91
CA ALA A 149 5.11 10.09 -5.85
C ALA A 149 6.26 10.35 -6.84
N PHE A 150 7.49 10.09 -6.42
CA PHE A 150 8.70 10.33 -7.21
C PHE A 150 9.52 9.06 -7.39
N PHE A 151 8.86 7.91 -7.53
CA PHE A 151 9.50 6.61 -7.49
C PHE A 151 10.58 6.44 -8.57
N ASP A 152 10.33 6.94 -9.78
CA ASP A 152 11.30 6.92 -10.88
C ASP A 152 12.64 7.62 -10.53
N MET A 153 12.61 8.60 -9.62
CA MET A 153 13.81 9.32 -9.20
C MET A 153 14.66 8.52 -8.19
N THR A 154 14.11 7.47 -7.60
CA THR A 154 14.80 6.62 -6.63
C THR A 154 15.81 5.68 -7.30
N GLY A 155 15.55 5.28 -8.55
CA GLY A 155 16.32 4.27 -9.26
C GLY A 155 16.15 2.84 -8.71
N TYR A 156 15.17 2.61 -7.83
CA TYR A 156 14.87 1.28 -7.31
C TYR A 156 14.19 0.39 -8.38
N PRO A 157 14.39 -0.94 -8.29
CA PRO A 157 13.56 -1.87 -9.05
C PRO A 157 12.10 -1.83 -8.54
N ASP A 158 11.18 -2.38 -9.33
CA ASP A 158 9.77 -2.53 -8.95
C ASP A 158 9.65 -3.17 -7.55
N ASP A 159 8.84 -2.57 -6.67
CA ASP A 159 8.58 -3.13 -5.34
C ASP A 159 7.58 -4.30 -5.41
N GLY A 160 6.64 -4.25 -6.36
CA GLY A 160 5.59 -5.23 -6.57
C GLY A 160 6.12 -6.66 -6.73
N ARG A 161 5.35 -7.63 -6.24
CA ARG A 161 5.78 -9.05 -6.20
C ARG A 161 4.94 -10.00 -7.04
N GLY A 162 3.72 -9.60 -7.42
CA GLY A 162 2.92 -10.29 -8.42
C GLY A 162 2.60 -9.37 -9.59
N SER A 163 2.10 -9.95 -10.69
CA SER A 163 1.82 -9.22 -11.93
C SER A 163 0.89 -8.03 -11.69
N ASP A 164 -0.19 -8.20 -10.94
CA ASP A 164 -1.17 -7.13 -10.71
C ASP A 164 -0.57 -5.98 -9.90
N GLU A 165 0.34 -6.27 -8.96
CA GLU A 165 1.07 -5.23 -8.22
C GLU A 165 2.06 -4.47 -9.10
N ILE A 166 2.85 -5.21 -9.89
CA ILE A 166 3.88 -4.64 -10.75
C ILE A 166 3.24 -3.79 -11.85
N ASP A 167 2.20 -4.30 -12.49
CA ASP A 167 1.50 -3.60 -13.57
C ASP A 167 0.82 -2.33 -13.03
N PHE A 168 0.20 -2.42 -11.84
CA PHE A 168 -0.35 -1.25 -11.17
C PHE A 168 0.73 -0.23 -10.81
N GLU A 169 1.84 -0.67 -10.22
CA GLU A 169 2.97 0.19 -9.86
C GLU A 169 3.51 0.97 -11.06
N LYS A 170 3.64 0.33 -12.21
CA LYS A 170 4.07 0.95 -13.47
C LYS A 170 3.04 1.91 -14.05
N SER A 171 1.75 1.61 -13.85
CA SER A 171 0.67 2.47 -14.32
C SER A 171 0.44 3.69 -13.42
N LEU A 172 0.86 3.64 -12.16
CA LEU A 172 0.66 4.71 -11.18
C LEU A 172 1.60 5.89 -11.44
N ALA A 173 1.06 7.11 -11.39
CA ALA A 173 1.85 8.32 -11.49
C ALA A 173 1.42 9.40 -10.53
N PHE A 174 2.27 10.42 -10.42
CA PHE A 174 2.00 11.61 -9.66
C PHE A 174 2.10 12.86 -10.55
N MET A 175 1.02 13.62 -10.62
CA MET A 175 0.96 14.92 -11.28
C MET A 175 0.94 16.03 -10.23
N ARG A 176 1.85 17.01 -10.33
CA ARG A 176 1.95 18.10 -9.33
C ARG A 176 0.65 18.88 -9.13
N GLN A 177 -0.20 18.98 -10.15
CA GLN A 177 -1.45 19.75 -10.11
C GLN A 177 -2.69 18.90 -9.74
N GLY A 178 -2.59 17.56 -9.76
CA GLY A 178 -3.75 16.66 -9.61
C GLY A 178 -3.55 15.48 -8.65
N GLY A 179 -2.35 15.30 -8.12
CA GLY A 179 -2.02 14.19 -7.22
C GLY A 179 -1.73 12.88 -7.96
N PHE A 180 -1.99 11.75 -7.28
CA PHE A 180 -1.87 10.42 -7.83
C PHE A 180 -2.94 10.15 -8.88
N THR A 181 -2.54 9.45 -9.94
CA THR A 181 -3.40 9.09 -11.06
C THR A 181 -2.88 7.84 -11.78
N ILE A 182 -3.67 7.31 -12.71
CA ILE A 182 -3.26 6.21 -13.59
C ILE A 182 -2.82 6.80 -14.93
N GLN A 183 -1.56 6.57 -15.32
CA GLN A 183 -1.03 7.01 -16.61
C GLN A 183 -1.78 6.36 -17.76
N ASN A 184 -1.99 7.13 -18.84
CA ASN A 184 -2.54 6.64 -20.10
C ASN A 184 -3.94 6.00 -20.00
N ILE A 185 -4.65 6.17 -18.87
CA ILE A 185 -6.02 5.67 -18.73
C ILE A 185 -6.96 6.29 -19.77
N VAL A 186 -6.67 7.53 -20.18
CA VAL A 186 -7.36 8.20 -21.28
C VAL A 186 -6.35 8.76 -22.26
N SER A 187 -6.44 8.34 -23.52
CA SER A 187 -5.71 8.91 -24.66
C SER A 187 -6.70 9.42 -25.68
N ASP A 188 -6.52 10.65 -26.17
CA ASP A 188 -7.37 11.27 -27.20
C ASP A 188 -8.88 11.26 -26.89
N GLY A 189 -9.23 11.30 -25.60
CA GLY A 189 -10.62 11.27 -25.14
C GLY A 189 -11.24 9.87 -25.09
N ILE A 190 -10.46 8.83 -25.37
CA ILE A 190 -10.88 7.42 -25.33
C ILE A 190 -10.20 6.73 -24.15
N ILE A 191 -10.93 5.86 -23.47
CA ILE A 191 -10.39 5.08 -22.35
C ILE A 191 -9.55 3.92 -22.89
N SER A 192 -8.35 3.76 -22.33
CA SER A 192 -7.55 2.57 -22.60
C SER A 192 -8.13 1.38 -21.83
N LYS A 193 -8.68 0.41 -22.57
CA LYS A 193 -9.22 -0.84 -21.99
C LYS A 193 -8.14 -1.65 -21.29
N GLU A 194 -6.92 -1.64 -21.82
CA GLU A 194 -5.77 -2.35 -21.26
C GLU A 194 -5.40 -1.78 -19.89
N VAL A 195 -5.29 -0.45 -19.79
CA VAL A 195 -4.96 0.22 -18.53
C VAL A 195 -6.10 0.09 -17.51
N LEU A 196 -7.36 0.17 -17.97
CA LEU A 196 -8.51 -0.10 -17.12
C LEU A 196 -8.47 -1.54 -16.57
N GLN A 197 -8.09 -2.51 -17.40
CA GLN A 197 -7.96 -3.91 -16.97
C GLN A 197 -6.86 -4.10 -15.92
N ILE A 198 -5.71 -3.42 -16.06
CA ILE A 198 -4.65 -3.43 -15.04
C ILE A 198 -5.22 -2.98 -13.68
N TRP A 199 -5.99 -1.88 -13.68
CA TRP A 199 -6.62 -1.39 -12.46
C TRP A 199 -7.69 -2.36 -11.91
N LEU A 200 -8.54 -2.93 -12.76
CA LEU A 200 -9.56 -3.91 -12.35
C LEU A 200 -8.91 -5.16 -11.73
N ASN A 201 -7.84 -5.69 -12.34
CA ASN A 201 -7.09 -6.82 -11.81
C ASN A 201 -6.50 -6.47 -10.43
N ARG A 202 -5.89 -5.28 -10.30
CA ARG A 202 -5.35 -4.84 -9.01
C ARG A 202 -6.45 -4.68 -7.96
N MET A 203 -7.60 -4.12 -8.32
CA MET A 203 -8.74 -3.99 -7.43
C MET A 203 -9.30 -5.36 -7.00
N LYS A 204 -9.39 -6.33 -7.91
CA LYS A 204 -9.78 -7.71 -7.59
C LYS A 204 -8.80 -8.35 -6.60
N SER A 205 -7.51 -8.09 -6.76
CA SER A 205 -6.48 -8.61 -5.85
C SER A 205 -6.60 -8.12 -4.41
N LEU A 206 -7.35 -7.03 -4.13
CA LEU A 206 -7.62 -6.53 -2.78
C LEU A 206 -8.36 -7.55 -1.89
N GLY A 207 -9.20 -8.39 -2.50
CA GLY A 207 -9.91 -9.50 -1.85
C GLY A 207 -9.17 -10.85 -1.97
N GLY A 208 -7.90 -10.84 -2.38
CA GLY A 208 -7.09 -12.03 -2.57
C GLY A 208 -6.73 -12.77 -1.27
N PRO A 209 -5.96 -13.87 -1.34
CA PRO A 209 -5.60 -14.66 -0.16
C PRO A 209 -4.58 -13.97 0.76
N LYS A 210 -3.93 -12.91 0.27
CA LYS A 210 -2.88 -12.13 0.95
C LYS A 210 -3.07 -10.64 0.65
N LEU A 211 -2.84 -9.80 1.65
CA LEU A 211 -2.80 -8.34 1.63
C LEU A 211 -1.78 -7.79 0.63
N LEU A 212 -0.60 -8.40 0.62
CA LEU A 212 0.50 -8.10 -0.31
C LEU A 212 0.88 -9.39 -1.04
N GLN A 213 0.99 -9.31 -2.37
CA GLN A 213 1.33 -10.49 -3.19
C GLN A 213 2.76 -10.99 -2.84
N ARG A 214 3.02 -12.27 -3.05
CA ARG A 214 4.37 -12.84 -2.94
C ARG A 214 4.88 -13.17 -4.33
N PHE A 215 6.19 -13.26 -4.48
CA PHE A 215 6.77 -13.79 -5.71
C PHE A 215 6.14 -15.15 -6.02
N SER A 216 5.75 -15.35 -7.28
CA SER A 216 5.40 -16.69 -7.73
C SER A 216 6.64 -17.57 -7.53
N LYS A 217 6.49 -18.68 -6.81
CA LYS A 217 7.52 -19.72 -6.83
C LYS A 217 7.60 -20.18 -8.27
N THR A 218 8.57 -19.67 -9.01
CA THR A 218 8.85 -20.16 -10.36
C THR A 218 9.24 -21.62 -10.17
N SER A 219 8.36 -22.54 -10.56
CA SER A 219 8.58 -23.98 -10.51
C SER A 219 9.77 -24.32 -11.41
N LYS A 220 10.99 -24.21 -10.89
CA LYS A 220 12.08 -25.04 -11.36
C LYS A 220 11.89 -26.38 -10.68
N GLU A 221 11.53 -27.36 -11.49
CA GLU A 221 11.44 -28.77 -11.13
C GLU A 221 12.61 -29.19 -10.26
N SER A 222 12.31 -29.53 -9.01
CA SER A 222 13.03 -30.54 -8.23
C SER A 222 12.04 -31.02 -7.18
N GLN A 223 11.50 -32.22 -7.38
CA GLN A 223 10.92 -32.98 -6.29
C GLN A 223 12.02 -33.18 -5.24
N ASP A 224 11.82 -32.64 -4.03
CA ASP A 224 12.25 -33.36 -2.84
C ASP A 224 11.39 -32.93 -1.65
N ASP A 225 10.78 -33.95 -1.04
CA ASP A 225 10.01 -33.85 0.20
C ASP A 225 10.97 -33.62 1.37
N ASN A 226 10.99 -32.42 1.95
CA ASN A 226 10.87 -32.20 3.41
C ASN A 226 11.22 -30.78 3.88
N HIS A 227 10.53 -30.42 4.95
CA HIS A 227 10.80 -29.35 5.91
C HIS A 227 10.60 -27.89 5.48
N ASP A 228 9.40 -27.43 5.85
CA ASP A 228 9.07 -26.11 6.33
C ASP A 228 10.19 -25.52 7.24
N GLN A 229 11.13 -24.81 6.62
CA GLN A 229 11.94 -23.78 7.25
C GLN A 229 12.04 -22.62 6.25
N GLY A 230 11.74 -21.42 6.73
CA GLY A 230 11.71 -20.20 5.94
C GLY A 230 13.02 -19.96 5.23
N GLU A 231 13.06 -20.28 3.93
CA GLU A 231 14.18 -19.96 3.08
C GLU A 231 14.16 -18.46 2.77
N VAL A 232 15.26 -17.81 3.15
CA VAL A 232 15.50 -16.39 3.02
C VAL A 232 15.80 -16.11 1.55
N ASP A 233 14.82 -15.58 0.83
CA ASP A 233 15.03 -15.19 -0.56
C ASP A 233 15.75 -13.83 -0.59
N GLU A 234 17.08 -13.88 -0.76
CA GLU A 234 17.93 -12.72 -1.08
C GLU A 234 17.52 -12.15 -2.44
N GLY A 235 16.43 -11.38 -2.44
CA GLY A 235 16.01 -10.57 -3.57
C GLY A 235 17.04 -9.47 -3.85
N GLY A 236 17.99 -9.76 -4.74
CA GLY A 236 18.84 -8.79 -5.44
C GLY A 236 19.82 -8.04 -4.55
N LYS A 237 21.13 -8.25 -4.76
CA LYS A 237 22.17 -7.35 -4.25
C LYS A 237 21.91 -5.91 -4.71
N VAL A 238 21.25 -5.13 -3.87
CA VAL A 238 21.35 -3.67 -3.93
C VAL A 238 22.79 -3.36 -3.54
N LEU A 239 23.55 -2.74 -4.45
CA LEU A 239 24.87 -2.21 -4.15
C LEU A 239 24.72 -1.05 -3.16
N GLY A 240 24.72 -1.38 -1.87
CA GLY A 240 24.62 -0.45 -0.75
C GLY A 240 24.58 -1.24 0.54
N LYS A 241 25.14 -0.69 1.63
CA LYS A 241 24.97 -1.25 2.98
C LYS A 241 23.50 -1.58 3.22
N ALA A 242 23.21 -2.63 3.97
CA ALA A 242 21.86 -2.97 4.43
C ALA A 242 21.22 -1.74 5.11
N SER A 243 20.53 -0.91 4.34
CA SER A 243 19.68 0.15 4.82
C SER A 243 18.31 -0.47 5.07
N ALA A 244 17.62 0.00 6.10
CA ALA A 244 16.27 -0.44 6.39
C ALA A 244 15.39 -0.23 5.14
N GLY A 245 14.96 -1.31 4.50
CA GLY A 245 14.22 -1.23 3.25
C GLY A 245 12.79 -0.74 3.47
N PHE A 246 12.40 0.34 2.80
CA PHE A 246 11.02 0.87 2.86
C PHE A 246 10.10 0.32 1.77
N ALA A 247 10.54 -0.72 1.04
CA ALA A 247 9.79 -1.34 -0.06
C ALA A 247 8.39 -1.81 0.39
N SER A 248 8.30 -2.44 1.55
CA SER A 248 7.01 -2.90 2.10
C SER A 248 6.07 -1.72 2.43
N ASP A 249 6.59 -0.63 3.00
CA ASP A 249 5.79 0.57 3.28
C ASP A 249 5.32 1.25 1.98
N ARG A 250 6.17 1.31 0.94
CA ARG A 250 5.78 1.82 -0.38
C ARG A 250 4.66 1.00 -1.00
N ARG A 251 4.72 -0.32 -0.90
CA ARG A 251 3.63 -1.22 -1.34
C ARG A 251 2.34 -0.99 -0.54
N VAL A 252 2.43 -0.76 0.77
CA VAL A 252 1.28 -0.40 1.60
C VAL A 252 0.67 0.95 1.17
N ILE A 253 1.47 1.96 0.85
CA ILE A 253 0.95 3.22 0.31
C ILE A 253 0.24 3.00 -1.03
N ARG A 254 0.82 2.23 -1.96
CA ARG A 254 0.16 1.88 -3.23
C ARG A 254 -1.15 1.12 -3.00
N LEU A 255 -1.20 0.23 -2.02
CA LEU A 255 -2.42 -0.47 -1.63
C LEU A 255 -3.50 0.50 -1.12
N ILE A 256 -3.14 1.47 -0.26
CA ILE A 256 -4.07 2.49 0.23
C ILE A 256 -4.64 3.33 -0.93
N ILE A 257 -3.79 3.70 -1.90
CA ILE A 257 -4.23 4.43 -3.10
C ILE A 257 -5.28 3.63 -3.88
N VAL A 258 -5.02 2.34 -4.16
CA VAL A 258 -5.99 1.48 -4.87
C VAL A 258 -7.30 1.39 -4.09
N ARG A 259 -7.23 1.17 -2.77
CA ARG A 259 -8.41 1.05 -1.91
C ARG A 259 -9.26 2.31 -1.89
N PHE A 260 -8.63 3.49 -1.85
CA PHE A 260 -9.35 4.75 -1.92
C PHE A 260 -10.21 4.85 -3.20
N TRP A 261 -9.62 4.52 -4.35
CA TRP A 261 -10.36 4.51 -5.61
C TRP A 261 -11.41 3.40 -5.67
N ALA A 262 -11.07 2.20 -5.17
CA ALA A 262 -11.99 1.07 -5.09
C ALA A 262 -13.24 1.42 -4.26
N ASP A 263 -13.07 1.91 -3.03
CA ASP A 263 -14.16 2.28 -2.12
C ASP A 263 -15.09 3.32 -2.77
N SER A 264 -14.51 4.34 -3.40
CA SER A 264 -15.27 5.38 -4.11
C SER A 264 -16.07 4.83 -5.29
N LEU A 265 -15.49 3.93 -6.07
CA LEU A 265 -16.11 3.36 -7.27
C LEU A 265 -17.16 2.29 -6.93
N GLN A 266 -16.90 1.41 -5.96
CA GLN A 266 -17.89 0.45 -5.45
C GLN A 266 -19.13 1.17 -4.94
N LYS A 267 -18.95 2.23 -4.14
CA LYS A 267 -20.07 3.04 -3.64
C LYS A 267 -20.91 3.64 -4.77
N LYS A 268 -20.27 4.12 -5.83
CA LYS A 268 -20.96 4.69 -7.01
C LYS A 268 -21.71 3.63 -7.80
N PHE A 269 -21.08 2.48 -8.02
CA PHE A 269 -21.71 1.34 -8.67
C PHE A 269 -22.95 0.90 -7.91
N LEU A 270 -22.84 0.63 -6.60
CA LEU A 270 -23.96 0.21 -5.77
C LEU A 270 -25.10 1.24 -5.78
N HIS A 271 -24.79 2.53 -5.74
CA HIS A 271 -25.80 3.59 -5.87
C HIS A 271 -26.47 3.61 -7.25
N ALA A 272 -25.75 3.27 -8.32
CA ALA A 272 -26.33 3.20 -9.67
C ALA A 272 -27.25 1.99 -9.85
N GLN A 273 -27.05 0.92 -9.08
CA GLN A 273 -27.88 -0.29 -9.10
C GLN A 273 -29.15 -0.19 -8.25
N LEU A 274 -29.22 0.76 -7.31
CA LEU A 274 -30.44 1.00 -6.55
C LEU A 274 -31.54 1.54 -7.47
N PRO A 275 -32.79 1.04 -7.36
CA PRO A 275 -33.93 1.63 -8.06
C PRO A 275 -33.98 3.11 -7.74
N GLN A 276 -34.01 3.97 -8.76
CA GLN A 276 -34.34 5.37 -8.53
C GLN A 276 -35.79 5.38 -8.05
N GLU A 277 -36.00 5.55 -6.74
CA GLU A 277 -37.32 5.95 -6.25
C GLU A 277 -37.69 7.21 -7.01
N ASP A 278 -38.72 7.09 -7.86
CA ASP A 278 -39.29 8.20 -8.62
C ASP A 278 -39.55 9.35 -7.66
N LYS A 279 -38.65 10.33 -7.64
CA LYS A 279 -38.93 11.66 -7.10
C LYS A 279 -39.85 12.37 -8.08
N SER A 280 -41.05 11.83 -8.22
CA SER A 280 -42.23 12.55 -8.66
C SER A 280 -42.62 13.49 -7.52
N PHE A 281 -41.95 14.64 -7.47
CA PHE A 281 -42.48 15.78 -6.73
C PHE A 281 -43.52 16.45 -7.62
N GLU A 282 -44.79 16.26 -7.24
CA GLU A 282 -45.90 17.17 -7.50
C GLU A 282 -45.61 18.60 -7.02
#